data_AF-M5BQK3-F1
#
_entry.id   AF-M5BQK3-F1
#
_cell.length_a   1.000
_cell.length_b   1.000
_cell.length_c   1.000
_cell.angle_alpha   90.00
_cell.angle_beta   90.00
_cell.angle_gamma   90.00
#
_symmetry.space_group_name_H-M   'P 1'
#
loop_
_entity.id
_entity.type
_entity.pdbx_description
1 polymer ?
#
loop_
_entity_poly.entity_id
_entity_poly.type
_entity_poly.pdbx_seq_one_letter_code
_entity_poly.pdbx_strand_id
1 'polypeptide(L)'
;MGILPLVVGRWWFGSRGLTKDGVHGNTASLFFKGVTEDASIDFLVSLLSRGFSAEQKAFSRKVTHTSAVEDDLNGLETEIKVLLGPRWSTVAQTAKVQEARRALVLLYAHLLRLPVNNEVLRKEQATLILRAPTLLTSLLTMTLSRNWAASSLQLMHLHAYLAQAILPSPLIESPSTALLQYPNVKKEDTATVRSGEVSELLSNLSDKDVASGVRAAAASSGKLDIIDAKFKVIGERIVTPNAIVNLLFRAQVVPRLNAEGKDKETELSIEEAKAAAKALDERENTFLATRHETEPLDDEATDLTKFVHAPHWPENRKPSWWVMICNQPGDKIIFGPQKFSDVPEASGSTSGLGAKGRLYKLQFQSPPQVGNYAFRAVFVSDTFVGDDLTMDLTYC
;
A
#
# COMPACT_ATOMS: atom_id res chain seq x y z
N MET A 1 -23.32 -3.69 -45.00
CA MET A 1 -23.74 -2.71 -43.98
C MET A 1 -23.91 -3.46 -42.65
N GLY A 2 -23.10 -3.40 -41.61
CA GLY A 2 -21.88 -2.68 -41.27
C GLY A 2 -21.48 -3.18 -39.87
N ILE A 3 -20.72 -4.28 -39.80
CA ILE A 3 -20.23 -4.83 -38.51
C ILE A 3 -19.17 -3.89 -37.92
N LEU A 4 -18.38 -3.25 -38.77
CA LEU A 4 -17.32 -2.34 -38.36
C LEU A 4 -17.85 -1.12 -37.56
N PRO A 5 -18.91 -0.40 -37.98
CA PRO A 5 -19.53 0.63 -37.13
C PRO A 5 -20.01 0.13 -35.77
N LEU A 6 -20.53 -1.11 -35.67
CA LEU A 6 -21.00 -1.68 -34.41
C LEU A 6 -19.85 -2.05 -33.48
N VAL A 7 -18.79 -2.66 -34.00
CA VAL A 7 -17.59 -3.03 -33.23
C VAL A 7 -16.85 -1.79 -32.74
N VAL A 8 -16.63 -0.82 -33.65
CA VAL A 8 -15.99 0.46 -33.30
C VAL A 8 -16.86 1.24 -32.31
N GLY A 9 -18.18 1.27 -32.51
CA GLY A 9 -19.11 1.87 -31.55
C GLY A 9 -19.00 1.25 -30.17
N ARG A 10 -19.06 -0.09 -30.07
CA ARG A 10 -18.93 -0.81 -28.78
C ARG A 10 -17.60 -0.55 -28.10
N TRP A 11 -16.49 -0.54 -28.85
CA TRP A 11 -15.17 -0.23 -28.31
C TRP A 11 -15.08 1.22 -27.82
N TRP A 12 -15.50 2.18 -28.65
CA TRP A 12 -15.44 3.61 -28.34
C TRP A 12 -16.29 3.95 -27.11
N PHE A 13 -17.54 3.48 -27.06
CA PHE A 13 -18.42 3.75 -25.91
C PHE A 13 -17.95 3.02 -24.65
N GLY A 14 -17.38 1.82 -24.77
CA GLY A 14 -16.75 1.11 -23.66
C GLY A 14 -15.54 1.85 -23.11
N SER A 15 -14.64 2.30 -23.99
CA SER A 15 -13.42 3.01 -23.60
C SER A 15 -13.70 4.42 -23.08
N ARG A 16 -14.66 5.15 -23.66
CA ARG A 16 -15.06 6.50 -23.22
C ARG A 16 -15.67 6.50 -21.83
N GLY A 17 -16.26 5.38 -21.41
CA GLY A 17 -16.86 5.24 -20.08
C GLY A 17 -15.85 5.16 -18.94
N LEU A 18 -14.57 4.91 -19.22
CA LEU A 18 -13.49 4.70 -18.26
C LEU A 18 -12.55 5.91 -18.21
N THR A 19 -12.06 6.24 -17.01
CA THR A 19 -11.00 7.23 -16.80
C THR A 19 -9.62 6.65 -17.10
N LYS A 20 -8.59 7.49 -17.10
CA LYS A 20 -7.18 7.06 -17.20
C LYS A 20 -6.81 6.03 -16.12
N ASP A 21 -7.41 6.15 -14.94
CA ASP A 21 -7.20 5.25 -13.80
C ASP A 21 -8.01 3.94 -13.90
N GLY A 22 -8.71 3.72 -15.01
CA GLY A 22 -9.45 2.49 -15.28
C GLY A 22 -10.76 2.35 -14.49
N VAL A 23 -11.33 3.46 -14.01
CA VAL A 23 -12.59 3.52 -13.23
C VAL A 23 -13.68 4.21 -14.05
N HIS A 24 -14.96 3.85 -13.86
CA HIS A 24 -16.03 4.52 -14.60
C HIS A 24 -16.19 5.99 -14.20
N GLY A 25 -16.55 6.84 -15.17
CA GLY A 25 -16.72 8.29 -14.95
C GLY A 25 -17.70 8.65 -13.83
N ASN A 26 -18.77 7.88 -13.65
CA ASN A 26 -19.73 8.09 -12.55
C ASN A 26 -19.11 7.79 -11.18
N THR A 27 -18.35 6.70 -11.09
CA THR A 27 -17.60 6.33 -9.88
C THR A 27 -16.56 7.41 -9.55
N ALA A 28 -15.82 7.87 -10.55
CA ALA A 28 -14.85 8.94 -10.39
C ALA A 28 -15.50 10.26 -9.93
N SER A 29 -16.67 10.62 -10.49
CA SER A 29 -17.43 11.80 -10.05
C SER A 29 -17.89 11.68 -8.60
N LEU A 30 -18.29 10.48 -8.17
CA LEU A 30 -18.67 10.21 -6.79
C LEU A 30 -17.48 10.39 -5.84
N PHE A 31 -16.32 9.83 -6.18
CA PHE A 31 -15.09 9.97 -5.41
C PHE A 31 -14.63 11.42 -5.31
N PHE A 32 -14.60 12.13 -6.44
CA PHE A 32 -14.12 13.51 -6.49
C PHE A 32 -14.97 14.47 -5.62
N LYS A 33 -16.28 14.21 -5.52
CA LYS A 33 -17.21 14.97 -4.67
C LYS A 33 -17.21 14.51 -3.21
N GLY A 34 -16.87 13.26 -2.96
CA GLY A 34 -16.98 12.64 -1.64
C GLY A 34 -15.73 12.76 -0.79
N VAL A 35 -14.54 12.85 -1.40
CA VAL A 35 -13.27 12.91 -0.68
C VAL A 35 -13.06 14.26 0.01
N THR A 36 -12.54 14.22 1.24
CA THR A 36 -12.26 15.39 2.09
C THR A 36 -10.80 15.37 2.57
N GLU A 37 -10.27 16.48 3.08
CA GLU A 37 -8.87 16.61 3.52
C GLU A 37 -8.52 15.69 4.70
N ASP A 38 -9.38 15.70 5.72
CA ASP A 38 -9.25 14.90 6.95
C ASP A 38 -10.25 13.74 6.97
N ALA A 39 -10.34 13.01 5.85
CA ALA A 39 -11.22 11.85 5.77
C ALA A 39 -10.77 10.76 6.75
N SER A 40 -11.66 10.36 7.65
CA SER A 40 -11.41 9.21 8.51
C SER A 40 -11.37 7.91 7.69
N ILE A 41 -10.60 6.92 8.15
CA ILE A 41 -10.48 5.64 7.44
C ILE A 41 -11.84 4.94 7.26
N ASP A 42 -12.73 5.05 8.24
CA ASP A 42 -14.10 4.51 8.16
C ASP A 42 -14.92 5.20 7.08
N PHE A 43 -14.79 6.53 6.95
CA PHE A 43 -15.43 7.27 5.89
C PHE A 43 -14.89 6.87 4.51
N LEU A 44 -13.58 6.66 4.39
CA LEU A 44 -12.95 6.19 3.15
C LEU A 44 -13.41 4.78 2.75
N VAL A 45 -13.57 3.85 3.70
CA VAL A 45 -14.12 2.51 3.45
C VAL A 45 -15.58 2.59 2.97
N SER A 46 -16.38 3.46 3.58
CA SER A 46 -17.73 3.76 3.12
C SER A 46 -17.75 4.38 1.71
N LEU A 47 -16.85 5.32 1.44
CA LEU A 47 -16.75 5.94 0.12
C LEU A 47 -16.39 4.89 -0.94
N LEU A 48 -15.47 3.98 -0.62
CA LEU A 48 -15.09 2.84 -1.46
C LEU A 48 -16.29 1.92 -1.76
N SER A 49 -17.13 1.60 -0.76
CA SER A 49 -18.31 0.74 -0.95
C SER A 49 -19.34 1.37 -1.91
N ARG A 50 -19.54 2.69 -1.81
CA ARG A 50 -20.38 3.47 -2.75
C ARG A 50 -19.79 3.46 -4.16
N GLY A 51 -18.47 3.61 -4.27
CA GLY A 51 -17.78 3.54 -5.56
C GLY A 51 -17.90 2.18 -6.23
N PHE A 52 -17.73 1.10 -5.46
CA PHE A 52 -17.90 -0.26 -5.97
C PHE A 52 -19.33 -0.53 -6.46
N SER A 53 -20.33 0.00 -5.76
CA SER A 53 -21.73 -0.11 -6.17
C SER A 53 -22.01 0.62 -7.50
N ALA A 54 -21.37 1.78 -7.70
CA ALA A 54 -21.45 2.51 -8.96
C ALA A 54 -20.77 1.74 -10.11
N GLU A 55 -19.63 1.08 -9.84
CA GLU A 55 -18.95 0.22 -10.82
C GLU A 55 -19.80 -1.00 -11.20
N GLN A 56 -20.37 -1.72 -10.24
CA GLN A 56 -21.21 -2.89 -10.51
C GLN A 56 -22.38 -2.51 -11.44
N LYS A 57 -23.03 -1.38 -11.17
CA LYS A 57 -24.11 -0.82 -12.01
C LYS A 57 -23.61 -0.49 -13.41
N ALA A 58 -22.45 0.15 -13.53
CA ALA A 58 -21.87 0.54 -14.81
C ALA A 58 -21.48 -0.67 -15.68
N PHE A 59 -20.96 -1.74 -15.07
CA PHE A 59 -20.65 -3.00 -15.76
C PHE A 59 -21.88 -3.91 -16.00
N SER A 60 -23.10 -3.47 -15.65
CA SER A 60 -24.32 -4.26 -15.77
C SER A 60 -24.21 -5.66 -15.12
N ARG A 61 -23.40 -5.79 -14.08
CA ARG A 61 -23.27 -7.05 -13.35
C ARG A 61 -24.58 -7.27 -12.60
N LYS A 62 -25.35 -8.29 -13.01
CA LYS A 62 -26.60 -8.67 -12.34
C LYS A 62 -26.26 -9.10 -10.90
N VAL A 63 -26.71 -8.31 -9.93
CA VAL A 63 -26.67 -8.68 -8.52
C VAL A 63 -27.84 -9.62 -8.25
N THR A 64 -27.57 -10.78 -7.66
CA THR A 64 -28.61 -11.74 -7.30
C THR A 64 -29.24 -11.35 -5.97
N HIS A 65 -30.55 -11.08 -5.99
CA HIS A 65 -31.37 -10.67 -4.84
C HIS A 65 -32.39 -11.76 -4.47
N THR A 66 -31.91 -12.97 -4.21
CA THR A 66 -32.77 -14.04 -3.66
C THR A 66 -32.97 -13.79 -2.16
N SER A 67 -34.14 -14.13 -1.60
CA SER A 67 -34.42 -13.97 -0.17
C SER A 67 -33.33 -14.57 0.72
N ALA A 68 -32.87 -15.79 0.40
CA ALA A 68 -31.78 -16.45 1.12
C ALA A 68 -30.46 -15.64 1.13
N VAL A 69 -30.14 -14.94 0.04
CA VAL A 69 -28.93 -14.11 -0.06
C VAL A 69 -29.05 -12.86 0.81
N GLU A 70 -30.24 -12.25 0.83
CA GLU A 70 -30.52 -11.08 1.67
C GLU A 70 -30.58 -11.46 3.16
N ASP A 71 -31.11 -12.64 3.50
CA ASP A 71 -31.14 -13.16 4.87
C ASP A 71 -29.72 -13.42 5.39
N ASP A 72 -28.86 -14.06 4.59
CA ASP A 72 -27.44 -14.27 4.92
C ASP A 72 -26.70 -12.93 5.11
N LEU A 73 -26.97 -11.95 4.24
CA LEU A 73 -26.38 -10.62 4.33
C LEU A 73 -26.82 -9.87 5.58
N ASN A 74 -28.10 -9.97 5.94
CA ASN A 74 -28.63 -9.40 7.17
C ASN A 74 -27.99 -10.07 8.39
N GLY A 75 -27.80 -11.40 8.36
CA GLY A 75 -27.07 -12.15 9.39
C GLY A 75 -25.66 -11.62 9.59
N LEU A 76 -24.87 -11.51 8.51
CA LEU A 76 -23.53 -10.93 8.56
C LEU A 76 -23.53 -9.51 9.14
N GLU A 77 -24.48 -8.67 8.73
CA GLU A 77 -24.57 -7.32 9.28
C GLU A 77 -24.87 -7.32 10.79
N THR A 78 -25.68 -8.24 11.30
CA THR A 78 -25.92 -8.35 12.74
C THR A 78 -24.66 -8.73 13.51
N GLU A 79 -23.86 -9.67 13.00
CA GLU A 79 -22.57 -10.04 13.61
C GLU A 79 -21.59 -8.86 13.61
N ILE A 80 -21.49 -8.15 12.48
CA ILE A 80 -20.66 -6.95 12.34
C ILE A 80 -21.09 -5.86 13.34
N LYS A 81 -22.40 -5.66 13.52
CA LYS A 81 -22.95 -4.73 14.53
C LYS A 81 -22.53 -5.08 15.94
N VAL A 82 -22.54 -6.37 16.30
CA VAL A 82 -22.11 -6.83 17.62
C VAL A 82 -20.62 -6.58 17.84
N LEU A 83 -19.78 -6.83 16.83
CA LEU A 83 -18.32 -6.67 16.93
C LEU A 83 -17.84 -5.21 16.94
N LEU A 84 -18.49 -4.33 16.16
CA LEU A 84 -18.10 -2.92 16.03
C LEU A 84 -18.87 -1.98 16.97
N GLY A 85 -20.01 -2.41 17.50
CA GLY A 85 -20.86 -1.62 18.39
C GLY A 85 -21.21 -0.24 17.81
N PRO A 86 -20.96 0.87 18.54
CA PRO A 86 -21.33 2.21 18.11
C PRO A 86 -20.56 2.69 16.87
N ARG A 87 -19.41 2.09 16.54
CA ARG A 87 -18.65 2.46 15.35
C ARG A 87 -19.42 2.14 14.07
N TRP A 88 -20.17 1.02 14.05
CA TRP A 88 -20.94 0.61 12.86
C TRP A 88 -22.04 1.60 12.49
N SER A 89 -22.72 2.22 13.46
CA SER A 89 -23.83 3.14 13.17
C SER A 89 -23.36 4.36 12.38
N THR A 90 -22.18 4.89 12.69
CA THR A 90 -21.54 5.99 11.94
C THR A 90 -21.22 5.60 10.50
N VAL A 91 -20.65 4.41 10.29
CA VAL A 91 -20.28 3.95 8.94
C VAL A 91 -21.53 3.64 8.11
N ALA A 92 -22.50 2.94 8.69
CA ALA A 92 -23.74 2.56 8.03
C ALA A 92 -24.57 3.77 7.58
N GLN A 93 -24.56 4.89 8.32
CA GLN A 93 -25.23 6.13 7.92
C GLN A 93 -24.71 6.72 6.60
N THR A 94 -23.47 6.38 6.22
CA THR A 94 -22.82 6.92 5.03
C THR A 94 -23.16 6.10 3.78
N ALA A 95 -23.57 4.83 3.94
CA ALA A 95 -24.00 3.93 2.87
C ALA A 95 -25.54 3.80 2.79
N LYS A 96 -26.25 4.92 2.58
CA LYS A 96 -27.72 4.96 2.55
C LYS A 96 -28.38 4.16 1.42
N VAL A 97 -27.62 3.82 0.39
CA VAL A 97 -28.12 3.09 -0.79
C VAL A 97 -27.97 1.58 -0.54
N GLN A 98 -28.98 0.78 -0.89
CA GLN A 98 -28.99 -0.67 -0.63
C GLN A 98 -27.77 -1.39 -1.23
N GLU A 99 -27.33 -1.05 -2.44
CA GLU A 99 -26.15 -1.70 -3.04
C GLU A 99 -24.85 -1.29 -2.32
N ALA A 100 -24.76 -0.03 -1.86
CA ALA A 100 -23.63 0.45 -1.07
C ALA A 100 -23.57 -0.22 0.31
N ARG A 101 -24.74 -0.48 0.93
CA ARG A 101 -24.84 -1.28 2.16
C ARG A 101 -24.31 -2.69 1.94
N ARG A 102 -24.71 -3.35 0.85
CA ARG A 102 -24.23 -4.70 0.49
C ARG A 102 -22.71 -4.74 0.32
N ALA A 103 -22.15 -3.83 -0.46
CA ALA A 103 -20.70 -3.70 -0.63
C ALA A 103 -19.97 -3.43 0.70
N LEU A 104 -20.57 -2.59 1.57
CA LEU A 104 -20.01 -2.25 2.88
C LEU A 104 -19.97 -3.46 3.81
N VAL A 105 -21.07 -4.22 3.89
CA VAL A 105 -21.15 -5.44 4.71
C VAL A 105 -20.11 -6.47 4.24
N LEU A 106 -19.96 -6.67 2.93
CA LEU A 106 -18.95 -7.59 2.39
C LEU A 106 -17.51 -7.14 2.67
N LEU A 107 -17.24 -5.83 2.61
CA LEU A 107 -15.95 -5.26 2.99
C LEU A 107 -15.63 -5.46 4.47
N TYR A 108 -16.57 -5.15 5.37
CA TYR A 108 -16.34 -5.34 6.80
C TYR A 108 -16.32 -6.82 7.21
N ALA A 109 -17.08 -7.69 6.54
CA ALA A 109 -16.97 -9.13 6.70
C ALA A 109 -15.55 -9.62 6.35
N HIS A 110 -14.94 -9.07 5.29
CA HIS A 110 -13.55 -9.37 4.95
C HIS A 110 -12.57 -8.85 6.01
N LEU A 111 -12.67 -7.57 6.38
CA LEU A 111 -11.78 -6.94 7.37
C LEU A 111 -11.87 -7.56 8.77
N LEU A 112 -13.01 -8.15 9.12
CA LEU A 112 -13.25 -8.86 10.38
C LEU A 112 -13.04 -10.38 10.27
N ARG A 113 -12.67 -10.89 9.08
CA ARG A 113 -12.46 -12.31 8.79
C ARG A 113 -13.69 -13.19 9.11
N LEU A 114 -14.89 -12.66 8.90
CA LEU A 114 -16.13 -13.40 9.09
C LEU A 114 -16.36 -14.40 7.95
N PRO A 115 -16.80 -15.64 8.24
CA PRO A 115 -17.02 -16.65 7.21
C PRO A 115 -18.25 -16.33 6.37
N VAL A 116 -18.06 -16.16 5.06
CA VAL A 116 -19.16 -16.00 4.10
C VAL A 116 -19.56 -17.37 3.55
N ASN A 117 -20.67 -17.91 4.07
CA ASN A 117 -21.17 -19.25 3.73
C ASN A 117 -21.76 -19.33 2.32
N ASN A 118 -22.46 -18.29 1.90
CA ASN A 118 -23.13 -18.23 0.60
C ASN A 118 -22.12 -18.08 -0.55
N GLU A 119 -22.15 -18.99 -1.53
CA GLU A 119 -21.22 -18.95 -2.67
C GLU A 119 -21.35 -17.68 -3.53
N VAL A 120 -22.57 -17.13 -3.65
CA VAL A 120 -22.82 -15.93 -4.44
C VAL A 120 -22.14 -14.72 -3.78
N LEU A 121 -22.35 -14.55 -2.47
CA LEU A 121 -21.74 -13.49 -1.69
C LEU A 121 -20.22 -13.64 -1.64
N ARG A 122 -19.70 -14.86 -1.56
CA ARG A 122 -18.24 -15.12 -1.58
C ARG A 122 -17.60 -14.71 -2.91
N LYS A 123 -18.22 -15.05 -4.04
CA LYS A 123 -17.74 -14.63 -5.38
C LYS A 123 -17.81 -13.11 -5.54
N GLU A 124 -18.87 -12.50 -5.02
CA GLU A 124 -19.03 -11.03 -5.01
C GLU A 124 -17.96 -10.35 -4.16
N GLN A 125 -17.70 -10.87 -2.95
CA GLN A 125 -16.65 -10.37 -2.05
C GLN A 125 -15.26 -10.48 -2.69
N ALA A 126 -14.92 -11.62 -3.30
CA ALA A 126 -13.66 -11.79 -4.01
C ALA A 126 -13.51 -10.76 -5.15
N THR A 127 -14.56 -10.57 -5.94
CA THR A 127 -14.58 -9.56 -7.02
C THR A 127 -14.42 -8.14 -6.49
N LEU A 128 -15.02 -7.84 -5.33
CA LEU A 128 -14.91 -6.56 -4.65
C LEU A 128 -13.47 -6.30 -4.21
N ILE A 129 -12.86 -7.26 -3.52
CA ILE A 129 -11.49 -7.17 -3.00
C ILE A 129 -10.49 -6.98 -4.15
N LEU A 130 -10.62 -7.76 -5.22
CA LEU A 130 -9.75 -7.64 -6.41
C LEU A 130 -9.90 -6.30 -7.13
N ARG A 131 -11.08 -5.68 -7.09
CA ARG A 131 -11.33 -4.38 -7.71
C ARG A 131 -10.91 -3.20 -6.82
N ALA A 132 -10.81 -3.40 -5.51
CA ALA A 132 -10.51 -2.33 -4.55
C ALA A 132 -9.22 -1.55 -4.84
N PRO A 133 -8.07 -2.16 -5.23
CA PRO A 133 -6.84 -1.42 -5.52
C PRO A 133 -7.00 -0.38 -6.64
N THR A 134 -7.76 -0.70 -7.70
CA THR A 134 -8.02 0.25 -8.79
C THR A 134 -8.85 1.44 -8.29
N LEU A 135 -9.85 1.19 -7.46
CA LEU A 135 -10.70 2.23 -6.89
C LEU A 135 -9.95 3.12 -5.91
N LEU A 136 -9.12 2.52 -5.06
CA LEU A 136 -8.28 3.25 -4.12
C LEU A 136 -7.21 4.08 -4.84
N THR A 137 -6.61 3.55 -5.90
CA THR A 137 -5.66 4.31 -6.74
C THR A 137 -6.36 5.53 -7.37
N SER A 138 -7.60 5.37 -7.87
CA SER A 138 -8.38 6.51 -8.40
C SER A 138 -8.77 7.53 -7.32
N LEU A 139 -9.02 7.10 -6.08
CA LEU A 139 -9.22 8.02 -4.95
C LEU A 139 -7.93 8.77 -4.62
N LEU A 140 -6.79 8.08 -4.66
CA LEU A 140 -5.47 8.61 -4.36
C LEU A 140 -5.02 9.67 -5.38
N THR A 141 -5.32 9.48 -6.68
CA THR A 141 -5.06 10.51 -7.71
C THR A 141 -5.89 11.77 -7.47
N MET A 142 -7.11 11.63 -6.92
CA MET A 142 -7.97 12.76 -6.58
C MET A 142 -7.50 13.51 -5.33
N THR A 143 -7.07 12.82 -4.28
CA THR A 143 -6.47 13.49 -3.10
C THR A 143 -5.16 14.18 -3.47
N LEU A 144 -4.38 13.57 -4.37
CA LEU A 144 -3.16 14.16 -4.90
C LEU A 144 -3.43 15.48 -5.63
N SER A 145 -4.49 15.56 -6.43
CA SER A 145 -4.84 16.82 -7.13
C SER A 145 -5.10 18.00 -6.19
N ARG A 146 -5.37 17.72 -4.90
CA ARG A 146 -5.60 18.70 -3.83
C ARG A 146 -4.43 18.82 -2.85
N ASN A 147 -3.37 18.03 -3.04
CA ASN A 147 -2.20 17.92 -2.17
C ASN A 147 -2.51 17.51 -0.72
N TRP A 148 -3.59 16.77 -0.48
CA TRP A 148 -4.02 16.35 0.86
C TRP A 148 -3.21 15.14 1.34
N ALA A 149 -2.25 15.36 2.25
CA ALA A 149 -1.36 14.30 2.73
C ALA A 149 -2.06 13.30 3.66
N ALA A 150 -2.84 13.78 4.63
CA ALA A 150 -3.51 12.93 5.63
C ALA A 150 -4.42 11.89 4.98
N SER A 151 -5.33 12.32 4.10
CA SER A 151 -6.22 11.40 3.38
C SER A 151 -5.48 10.47 2.42
N SER A 152 -4.41 10.93 1.77
CA SER A 152 -3.60 10.08 0.90
C SER A 152 -2.89 8.98 1.68
N LEU A 153 -2.39 9.30 2.88
CA LEU A 153 -1.78 8.33 3.79
C LEU A 153 -2.79 7.25 4.21
N GLN A 154 -4.00 7.64 4.61
CA GLN A 154 -5.08 6.70 4.96
C GLN A 154 -5.46 5.80 3.78
N LEU A 155 -5.53 6.34 2.56
CA LEU A 155 -5.81 5.57 1.35
C LEU A 155 -4.69 4.56 1.03
N MET A 156 -3.42 4.93 1.23
CA MET A 156 -2.29 4.01 1.08
C MET A 156 -2.37 2.88 2.12
N HIS A 157 -2.64 3.20 3.39
CA HIS A 157 -2.83 2.18 4.44
C HIS A 157 -4.00 1.23 4.15
N LEU A 158 -5.08 1.75 3.57
CA LEU A 158 -6.25 0.94 3.26
C LEU A 158 -5.94 -0.19 2.27
N HIS A 159 -4.92 -0.04 1.41
CA HIS A 159 -4.45 -1.13 0.56
C HIS A 159 -3.92 -2.30 1.40
N ALA A 160 -3.08 -2.02 2.38
CA ALA A 160 -2.50 -3.03 3.27
C ALA A 160 -3.54 -3.67 4.19
N TYR A 161 -4.47 -2.88 4.75
CA TYR A 161 -5.57 -3.40 5.56
C TYR A 161 -6.47 -4.38 4.79
N LEU A 162 -6.76 -4.07 3.52
CA LEU A 162 -7.51 -4.98 2.65
C LEU A 162 -6.71 -6.22 2.26
N ALA A 163 -5.40 -6.08 2.01
CA ALA A 163 -4.51 -7.20 1.68
C ALA A 163 -4.42 -8.21 2.84
N GLN A 164 -4.24 -7.73 4.06
CA GLN A 164 -4.07 -8.57 5.26
C GLN A 164 -5.39 -8.90 5.98
N ALA A 165 -6.52 -8.39 5.48
CA ALA A 165 -7.85 -8.54 6.08
C ALA A 165 -7.83 -8.15 7.58
N ILE A 166 -7.46 -6.90 7.87
CA ILE A 166 -7.37 -6.36 9.22
C ILE A 166 -8.26 -5.13 9.32
N LEU A 167 -9.09 -5.08 10.36
CA LEU A 167 -9.89 -3.90 10.65
C LEU A 167 -8.99 -2.67 10.87
N PRO A 168 -9.16 -1.60 10.07
CA PRO A 168 -8.42 -0.38 10.29
C PRO A 168 -8.74 0.22 11.67
N SER A 169 -7.73 0.67 12.39
CA SER A 169 -7.89 1.39 13.65
C SER A 169 -7.64 2.88 13.42
N PRO A 170 -8.52 3.80 13.87
CA PRO A 170 -8.25 5.24 13.81
C PRO A 170 -7.08 5.65 14.72
N LEU A 171 -6.75 4.82 15.72
CA LEU A 171 -5.45 4.87 16.39
C LEU A 171 -4.45 4.13 15.50
N ILE A 172 -4.01 4.83 14.47
CA ILE A 172 -3.20 4.36 13.32
C ILE A 172 -1.83 3.79 13.74
N GLU A 173 -1.49 3.81 15.03
CA GLU A 173 -0.11 3.63 15.48
C GLU A 173 0.03 2.73 16.70
N SER A 174 -0.94 1.87 17.04
CA SER A 174 -0.63 0.79 17.98
C SER A 174 0.19 -0.25 17.22
N PRO A 175 1.49 -0.44 17.50
CA PRO A 175 2.31 -1.44 16.79
C PRO A 175 1.74 -2.86 16.95
N SER A 176 0.91 -3.07 17.98
CA SER A 176 0.14 -4.29 18.23
C SER A 176 -0.93 -4.62 17.19
N THR A 177 -1.53 -3.64 16.50
CA THR A 177 -2.54 -3.91 15.46
C THR A 177 -1.91 -4.55 14.22
N ALA A 178 -0.67 -4.19 13.88
CA ALA A 178 0.06 -4.79 12.77
C ALA A 178 0.29 -6.30 12.97
N LEU A 179 0.42 -6.75 14.22
CA LEU A 179 0.64 -8.15 14.56
C LEU A 179 -0.57 -9.06 14.27
N LEU A 180 -1.77 -8.48 14.13
CA LEU A 180 -2.97 -9.24 13.75
C LEU A 180 -2.88 -9.78 12.31
N GLN A 181 -1.92 -9.32 11.50
CA GLN A 181 -1.70 -9.84 10.15
C GLN A 181 -1.25 -11.30 10.13
N TYR A 182 -0.68 -11.79 11.23
CA TYR A 182 -0.19 -13.16 11.30
C TYR A 182 -1.31 -14.19 11.52
N PRO A 183 -1.12 -15.44 11.06
CA PRO A 183 -2.12 -16.49 11.17
C PRO A 183 -2.54 -16.74 12.61
N ASN A 184 -3.86 -16.82 12.85
CA ASN A 184 -4.48 -17.20 14.12
C ASN A 184 -4.17 -16.29 15.33
N VAL A 185 -3.53 -15.13 15.14
CA VAL A 185 -3.29 -14.15 16.21
C VAL A 185 -4.57 -13.37 16.51
N LYS A 186 -4.96 -13.31 17.78
CA LYS A 186 -6.14 -12.57 18.24
C LYS A 186 -5.74 -11.26 18.91
N LYS A 187 -6.72 -10.38 19.10
CA LYS A 187 -6.54 -9.07 19.78
C LYS A 187 -5.98 -9.23 21.20
N GLU A 188 -6.40 -10.29 21.91
CA GLU A 188 -5.97 -10.60 23.27
C GLU A 188 -4.46 -10.90 23.34
N ASP A 189 -3.93 -11.63 22.35
CA ASP A 189 -2.50 -12.00 22.27
C ASP A 189 -1.60 -10.78 22.05
N THR A 190 -2.13 -9.76 21.38
CA THR A 190 -1.41 -8.51 21.06
C THR A 190 -1.54 -7.44 22.14
N ALA A 191 -2.44 -7.62 23.12
CA ALA A 191 -2.74 -6.59 24.12
C ALA A 191 -1.57 -6.31 25.08
N THR A 192 -0.71 -7.30 25.31
CA THR A 192 0.47 -7.19 26.17
C THR A 192 1.72 -6.72 25.44
N VAL A 193 1.70 -6.75 24.10
CA VAL A 193 2.85 -6.42 23.25
C VAL A 193 2.95 -4.91 23.07
N ARG A 194 4.08 -4.32 23.49
CA ARG A 194 4.30 -2.87 23.41
C ARG A 194 5.12 -2.45 22.19
N SER A 195 6.10 -3.26 21.80
CA SER A 195 7.06 -2.91 20.74
C SER A 195 6.51 -3.14 19.33
N GLY A 196 5.46 -3.98 19.19
CA GLY A 196 4.94 -4.40 17.88
C GLY A 196 5.88 -5.30 17.10
N GLU A 197 6.91 -5.83 17.76
CA GLU A 197 7.84 -6.75 17.14
C GLU A 197 7.32 -8.19 17.20
N VAL A 198 7.66 -8.96 16.17
CA VAL A 198 7.27 -10.37 16.07
C VAL A 198 7.97 -11.21 17.14
N SER A 199 9.19 -10.85 17.52
CA SER A 199 9.97 -11.48 18.59
C SER A 199 9.22 -11.44 19.94
N GLU A 200 8.69 -10.28 20.31
CA GLU A 200 7.90 -10.09 21.53
C GLU A 200 6.60 -10.90 21.48
N LEU A 201 5.90 -10.88 20.34
CA LEU A 201 4.71 -11.70 20.13
C LEU A 201 4.99 -13.19 20.32
N LEU A 202 6.07 -13.70 19.70
CA LEU A 202 6.46 -15.11 19.80
C LEU A 202 6.79 -15.53 21.23
N SER A 203 7.25 -14.59 22.08
CA SER A 203 7.51 -14.86 23.50
C SER A 203 6.22 -14.89 24.34
N ASN A 204 5.19 -14.15 23.94
CA ASN A 204 3.90 -14.07 24.62
C ASN A 204 2.92 -15.18 24.21
N LEU A 205 3.12 -15.80 23.05
CA LEU A 205 2.28 -16.89 22.56
C LEU A 205 2.55 -18.19 23.32
N SER A 206 1.54 -18.68 24.04
CA SER A 206 1.59 -19.98 24.73
C SER A 206 1.38 -21.17 23.78
N ASP A 207 0.65 -20.96 22.70
CA ASP A 207 0.34 -21.99 21.71
C ASP A 207 1.48 -22.18 20.70
N LYS A 208 2.03 -23.40 20.66
CA LYS A 208 3.15 -23.75 19.79
C LYS A 208 2.77 -23.78 18.31
N ASP A 209 1.54 -24.15 18.00
CA ASP A 209 1.08 -24.26 16.61
C ASP A 209 0.92 -22.86 16.01
N VAL A 210 0.31 -21.93 16.76
CA VAL A 210 0.21 -20.51 16.39
C VAL A 210 1.61 -19.91 16.27
N ALA A 211 2.50 -20.13 17.24
CA ALA A 211 3.87 -19.63 17.17
C ALA A 211 4.65 -20.16 15.95
N SER A 212 4.41 -21.41 15.53
CA SER A 212 5.03 -21.97 14.32
C SER A 212 4.51 -21.30 13.04
N GLY A 213 3.19 -21.06 12.96
CA GLY A 213 2.56 -20.36 11.83
C GLY A 213 3.02 -18.91 11.73
N VAL A 214 3.12 -18.21 12.87
CA VAL A 214 3.65 -16.85 12.95
C VAL A 214 5.11 -16.81 12.47
N ARG A 215 5.97 -17.75 12.89
CA ARG A 215 7.36 -17.83 12.41
C ARG A 215 7.44 -18.03 10.90
N ALA A 216 6.65 -18.94 10.34
CA ALA A 216 6.64 -19.20 8.90
C ALA A 216 6.16 -17.97 8.10
N ALA A 217 5.08 -17.33 8.54
CA ALA A 217 4.56 -16.12 7.91
C ALA A 217 5.55 -14.95 8.03
N ALA A 218 6.19 -14.78 9.20
CA ALA A 218 7.18 -13.74 9.44
C ALA A 218 8.53 -13.98 8.73
N ALA A 219 8.86 -15.22 8.38
CA ALA A 219 10.01 -15.51 7.51
C ALA A 219 9.76 -15.13 6.04
N SER A 220 8.49 -15.15 5.61
CA SER A 220 8.08 -14.70 4.26
C SER A 220 7.78 -13.21 4.16
N SER A 221 7.63 -12.53 5.30
CA SER A 221 7.45 -11.08 5.35
C SER A 221 8.77 -10.40 5.69
N GLY A 222 8.99 -9.24 5.10
CA GLY A 222 10.16 -8.44 5.38
C GLY A 222 9.78 -6.99 5.58
N LYS A 223 10.55 -6.31 6.41
CA LYS A 223 10.47 -4.90 6.67
C LYS A 223 11.21 -4.15 5.58
N LEU A 224 10.62 -3.09 5.05
CA LEU A 224 11.32 -2.19 4.14
C LEU A 224 12.48 -1.54 4.89
N ASP A 225 13.62 -1.42 4.25
CA ASP A 225 14.77 -0.70 4.77
C ASP A 225 15.34 0.21 3.68
N ILE A 226 15.54 1.48 4.03
CA ILE A 226 16.05 2.50 3.12
C ILE A 226 17.50 2.79 3.50
N ILE A 227 18.42 2.33 2.67
CA ILE A 227 19.86 2.37 2.95
C ILE A 227 20.40 3.80 2.78
N ASP A 228 19.99 4.48 1.71
CA ASP A 228 20.41 5.84 1.37
C ASP A 228 19.30 6.51 0.57
N ALA A 229 19.12 7.82 0.77
CA ALA A 229 18.20 8.66 0.03
C ALA A 229 18.81 10.06 -0.13
N LYS A 230 18.94 10.52 -1.37
CA LYS A 230 19.57 11.79 -1.69
C LYS A 230 18.99 12.43 -2.94
N PHE A 231 19.10 13.76 -3.01
CA PHE A 231 18.72 14.53 -4.17
C PHE A 231 19.91 14.64 -5.14
N LYS A 232 19.72 14.21 -6.39
CA LYS A 232 20.72 14.34 -7.47
C LYS A 232 20.12 15.00 -8.71
N VAL A 233 20.89 15.91 -9.30
CA VAL A 233 20.61 16.49 -10.62
C VAL A 233 21.59 15.89 -11.62
N ILE A 234 21.11 15.54 -12.81
CA ILE A 234 21.96 14.90 -13.82
C ILE A 234 22.99 15.91 -14.32
N GLY A 235 24.27 15.57 -14.20
CA GLY A 235 25.39 16.40 -14.67
C GLY A 235 25.80 17.54 -13.73
N GLU A 236 25.09 17.73 -12.62
CA GLU A 236 25.37 18.79 -11.65
C GLU A 236 25.68 18.20 -10.27
N ARG A 237 26.63 18.83 -9.55
CA ARG A 237 27.00 18.42 -8.19
C ARG A 237 26.09 19.00 -7.11
N ILE A 238 25.42 20.11 -7.41
CA ILE A 238 24.57 20.87 -6.50
C ILE A 238 23.20 20.96 -7.16
N VAL A 239 22.14 20.99 -6.36
CA VAL A 239 20.79 21.18 -6.86
C VAL A 239 20.62 22.64 -7.29
N THR A 240 20.55 22.91 -8.59
CA THR A 240 20.32 24.27 -9.08
C THR A 240 18.83 24.65 -9.08
N PRO A 241 18.48 25.96 -8.96
CA PRO A 241 17.11 26.42 -9.05
C PRO A 241 16.49 26.12 -10.42
N ASN A 242 15.20 25.77 -10.45
CA ASN A 242 14.48 25.30 -11.65
C ASN A 242 15.04 24.03 -12.32
N ALA A 243 15.99 23.34 -11.69
CA ALA A 243 16.49 22.08 -12.17
C ALA A 243 15.46 20.95 -11.99
N ILE A 244 15.66 19.91 -12.78
CA ILE A 244 15.00 18.64 -12.58
C ILE A 244 15.80 17.84 -11.55
N VAL A 245 15.24 17.69 -10.36
CA VAL A 245 15.81 16.95 -9.23
C VAL A 245 15.27 15.53 -9.25
N ASN A 246 16.16 14.56 -9.01
CA ASN A 246 15.78 13.19 -8.76
C ASN A 246 16.01 12.89 -7.27
N LEU A 247 14.96 12.52 -6.55
CA LEU A 247 15.12 11.80 -5.29
C LEU A 247 15.54 10.39 -5.64
N LEU A 248 16.80 10.07 -5.39
CA LEU A 248 17.38 8.76 -5.60
C LEU A 248 17.46 8.05 -4.25
N PHE A 249 16.86 6.87 -4.15
CA PHE A 249 16.93 6.07 -2.93
C PHE A 249 17.27 4.61 -3.22
N ARG A 250 17.99 4.00 -2.29
CA ARG A 250 18.31 2.57 -2.29
C ARG A 250 17.46 1.86 -1.27
N ALA A 251 16.67 0.88 -1.73
CA ALA A 251 15.81 0.10 -0.88
C ALA A 251 16.20 -1.39 -0.91
N GLN A 252 16.02 -2.03 0.24
CA GLN A 252 16.11 -3.48 0.42
C GLN A 252 15.02 -3.94 1.39
N VAL A 253 14.77 -5.25 1.44
CA VAL A 253 13.85 -5.87 2.39
C VAL A 253 14.65 -6.65 3.42
N VAL A 254 14.53 -6.30 4.69
CA VAL A 254 15.14 -7.04 5.81
C VAL A 254 14.10 -8.01 6.37
N PRO A 255 14.39 -9.32 6.46
CA PRO A 255 13.48 -10.28 7.08
C PRO A 255 13.09 -9.87 8.50
N ARG A 256 11.83 -10.08 8.89
CA ARG A 256 11.37 -9.69 10.25
C ARG A 256 11.89 -10.60 11.37
N LEU A 257 12.36 -11.78 11.00
CA LEU A 257 13.04 -12.71 11.88
C LEU A 257 14.43 -12.95 11.32
N ASN A 258 15.44 -12.52 12.06
CA ASN A 258 16.81 -12.88 11.76
C ASN A 258 17.00 -14.37 12.11
N ALA A 259 17.56 -15.15 11.20
CA ALA A 259 18.20 -16.40 11.61
C ALA A 259 19.37 -16.02 12.52
N GLU A 260 19.39 -16.54 13.75
CA GLU A 260 20.44 -16.25 14.74
C GLU A 260 21.84 -16.32 14.08
N GLY A 261 22.57 -15.19 14.08
CA GLY A 261 24.01 -15.17 13.80
C GLY A 261 24.52 -14.57 12.46
N LYS A 262 23.79 -13.68 11.77
CA LYS A 262 24.27 -13.08 10.50
C LYS A 262 24.44 -11.57 10.42
N ASP A 263 24.42 -10.84 11.53
CA ASP A 263 24.81 -9.42 11.53
C ASP A 263 26.29 -9.30 11.90
N LYS A 264 27.18 -9.73 11.01
CA LYS A 264 28.54 -9.18 10.98
C LYS A 264 28.49 -8.01 10.01
N GLU A 265 28.34 -6.80 10.54
CA GLU A 265 28.75 -5.60 9.80
C GLU A 265 30.22 -5.78 9.46
N THR A 266 30.48 -6.21 8.23
CA THR A 266 31.84 -6.25 7.69
C THR A 266 32.21 -4.80 7.44
N GLU A 267 32.90 -4.18 8.40
CA GLU A 267 33.49 -2.85 8.20
C GLU A 267 34.47 -2.94 7.03
N LEU A 268 34.10 -2.28 5.92
CA LEU A 268 34.97 -2.17 4.75
C LEU A 268 36.21 -1.37 5.15
N SER A 269 37.39 -1.80 4.69
CA SER A 269 38.60 -1.00 4.85
C SER A 269 38.45 0.34 4.11
N ILE A 270 39.25 1.35 4.50
CA ILE A 270 39.16 2.72 3.93
C ILE A 270 39.33 2.72 2.40
N GLU A 271 40.17 1.83 1.86
CA GLU A 271 40.40 1.72 0.41
C GLU A 271 39.23 1.05 -0.31
N GLU A 272 38.68 -0.01 0.27
CA GLU A 272 37.48 -0.70 -0.26
C GLU A 272 36.25 0.20 -0.19
N ALA A 273 36.09 0.98 0.88
CA ALA A 273 35.00 1.94 1.02
C ALA A 273 35.08 3.05 -0.05
N LYS A 274 36.29 3.55 -0.37
CA LYS A 274 36.47 4.53 -1.45
C LYS A 274 36.18 3.95 -2.83
N ALA A 275 36.62 2.70 -3.08
CA ALA A 275 36.34 2.01 -4.33
C ALA A 275 34.83 1.74 -4.48
N ALA A 276 34.17 1.26 -3.42
CA ALA A 276 32.74 1.03 -3.37
C ALA A 276 31.94 2.33 -3.55
N ALA A 277 32.39 3.45 -2.98
CA ALA A 277 31.75 4.75 -3.16
C ALA A 277 31.76 5.19 -4.62
N LYS A 278 32.92 5.07 -5.30
CA LYS A 278 33.06 5.40 -6.71
C LYS A 278 32.20 4.50 -7.59
N ALA A 279 32.22 3.19 -7.36
CA ALA A 279 31.40 2.24 -8.09
C ALA A 279 29.90 2.51 -7.89
N LEU A 280 29.49 2.90 -6.68
CA LEU A 280 28.12 3.29 -6.39
C LEU A 280 27.73 4.57 -7.13
N ASP A 281 28.57 5.61 -7.11
CA ASP A 281 28.31 6.85 -7.85
C ASP A 281 28.20 6.61 -9.37
N GLU A 282 29.03 5.73 -9.94
CA GLU A 282 28.95 5.32 -11.34
C GLU A 282 27.62 4.57 -11.64
N ARG A 283 27.22 3.64 -10.77
CA ARG A 283 25.94 2.93 -10.86
C ARG A 283 24.74 3.87 -10.76
N GLU A 284 24.81 4.85 -9.87
CA GLU A 284 23.76 5.86 -9.72
C GLU A 284 23.67 6.77 -10.95
N ASN A 285 24.79 7.24 -11.48
CA ASN A 285 24.82 8.09 -12.67
C ASN A 285 24.31 7.36 -13.93
N THR A 286 24.70 6.08 -14.09
CA THR A 286 24.18 5.24 -15.18
C THR A 286 22.67 5.00 -15.03
N PHE A 287 22.19 4.73 -13.82
CA PHE A 287 20.75 4.57 -13.58
C PHE A 287 19.96 5.87 -13.79
N LEU A 288 20.50 7.03 -13.37
CA LEU A 288 19.86 8.33 -13.58
C LEU A 288 19.66 8.63 -15.07
N ALA A 289 20.59 8.21 -15.94
CA ALA A 289 20.49 8.34 -17.39
C ALA A 289 19.41 7.47 -18.05
N THR A 290 18.93 6.43 -17.37
CA THR A 290 17.86 5.58 -17.90
C THR A 290 16.50 6.30 -17.86
N ARG A 291 15.52 5.86 -18.65
CA ARG A 291 14.14 6.38 -18.56
C ARG A 291 13.32 5.70 -17.45
N HIS A 292 13.80 4.60 -16.89
CA HIS A 292 13.05 3.79 -15.95
C HIS A 292 13.14 4.38 -14.53
N GLU A 293 12.01 4.40 -13.83
CA GLU A 293 11.91 4.85 -12.44
C GLU A 293 12.51 3.85 -11.45
N THR A 294 12.67 2.60 -11.89
CA THR A 294 13.27 1.50 -11.13
C THR A 294 14.49 0.97 -11.88
N GLU A 295 15.54 0.64 -11.14
CA GLU A 295 16.73 0.05 -11.74
C GLU A 295 16.37 -1.28 -12.40
N PRO A 296 16.72 -1.51 -13.68
CA PRO A 296 16.46 -2.79 -14.33
C PRO A 296 17.19 -3.90 -13.58
N LEU A 297 16.45 -4.95 -13.23
CA LEU A 297 17.05 -6.17 -12.69
C LEU A 297 17.38 -7.10 -13.86
N ASP A 298 18.47 -7.86 -13.72
CA ASP A 298 18.73 -8.98 -14.61
C ASP A 298 17.60 -10.02 -14.45
N ASP A 299 17.22 -10.69 -15.54
CA ASP A 299 16.04 -11.57 -15.58
C ASP A 299 16.07 -12.66 -14.49
N GLU A 300 17.26 -13.15 -14.10
CA GLU A 300 17.43 -14.14 -13.02
C GLU A 300 17.10 -13.59 -11.60
N ALA A 301 17.21 -12.28 -11.39
CA ALA A 301 16.89 -11.65 -10.10
C ALA A 301 15.39 -11.35 -9.95
N THR A 302 14.63 -11.37 -11.04
CA THR A 302 13.17 -11.11 -11.04
C THR A 302 12.38 -12.27 -10.44
N ASP A 303 12.90 -13.50 -10.53
CA ASP A 303 12.31 -14.71 -9.93
C ASP A 303 12.50 -14.80 -8.40
N LEU A 304 13.24 -13.86 -7.79
CA LEU A 304 13.52 -13.84 -6.36
C LEU A 304 12.42 -13.16 -5.52
N THR A 305 11.48 -12.43 -6.13
CA THR A 305 10.47 -11.69 -5.37
C THR A 305 9.32 -12.60 -4.94
N LYS A 306 9.41 -13.06 -3.69
CA LYS A 306 8.39 -13.93 -3.06
C LYS A 306 7.03 -13.23 -3.03
N PHE A 307 5.97 -14.01 -3.20
CA PHE A 307 4.62 -13.52 -2.97
C PHE A 307 4.38 -13.25 -1.49
N VAL A 308 3.56 -12.23 -1.21
CA VAL A 308 3.17 -11.88 0.15
C VAL A 308 2.30 -12.98 0.75
N HIS A 309 2.55 -13.29 2.03
CA HIS A 309 1.61 -14.07 2.82
C HIS A 309 0.35 -13.25 3.11
N ALA A 310 -0.68 -13.43 2.30
CA ALA A 310 -1.98 -12.77 2.42
C ALA A 310 -3.11 -13.80 2.16
N PRO A 311 -3.37 -14.73 3.09
CA PRO A 311 -4.27 -15.88 2.87
C PRO A 311 -5.73 -15.49 2.63
N HIS A 312 -6.14 -14.30 3.04
CA HIS A 312 -7.50 -13.78 2.82
C HIS A 312 -7.62 -13.02 1.49
N TRP A 313 -6.52 -12.74 0.80
CA TRP A 313 -6.54 -12.12 -0.52
C TRP A 313 -6.84 -13.18 -1.60
N PRO A 314 -7.74 -12.94 -2.57
CA PRO A 314 -8.15 -13.96 -3.53
C PRO A 314 -7.09 -14.42 -4.55
N GLU A 315 -6.01 -13.66 -4.73
CA GLU A 315 -4.98 -13.90 -5.75
C GLU A 315 -3.55 -13.85 -5.17
N ASN A 316 -2.53 -14.13 -5.97
CA ASN A 316 -1.15 -13.91 -5.54
C ASN A 316 -0.79 -12.42 -5.68
N ARG A 317 -0.21 -11.83 -4.63
CA ARG A 317 0.18 -10.42 -4.62
C ARG A 317 1.67 -10.29 -4.35
N LYS A 318 2.34 -9.46 -5.17
CA LYS A 318 3.73 -9.08 -4.94
C LYS A 318 3.82 -8.00 -3.85
N PRO A 319 4.87 -8.01 -3.02
CA PRO A 319 5.10 -6.94 -2.05
C PRO A 319 5.38 -5.65 -2.79
N SER A 320 4.75 -4.57 -2.33
CA SER A 320 4.93 -3.25 -2.92
C SER A 320 4.78 -2.16 -1.88
N TRP A 321 5.32 -0.99 -2.21
CA TRP A 321 5.39 0.16 -1.33
C TRP A 321 5.11 1.42 -2.13
N TRP A 322 4.70 2.45 -1.42
CA TRP A 322 4.48 3.79 -1.93
C TRP A 322 5.55 4.70 -1.36
N VAL A 323 6.05 5.62 -2.18
CA VAL A 323 6.87 6.75 -1.73
C VAL A 323 6.14 8.04 -2.04
N MET A 324 6.01 8.91 -1.04
CA MET A 324 5.52 10.28 -1.21
C MET A 324 6.46 11.27 -0.53
N ILE A 325 6.55 12.47 -1.09
CA ILE A 325 7.31 13.58 -0.53
C ILE A 325 6.32 14.63 -0.05
N CYS A 326 6.38 14.93 1.24
CA CYS A 326 5.62 15.98 1.90
C CYS A 326 6.52 17.16 2.28
N ASN A 327 5.90 18.29 2.57
CA ASN A 327 6.58 19.37 3.29
C ASN A 327 6.96 18.93 4.72
N GLN A 328 7.86 19.65 5.38
CA GLN A 328 8.36 19.36 6.73
C GLN A 328 7.29 19.26 7.85
N PRO A 329 6.11 19.91 7.82
CA PRO A 329 5.02 19.59 8.75
C PRO A 329 4.27 18.29 8.38
N GLY A 330 4.39 17.82 7.14
CA GLY A 330 3.72 16.60 6.65
C GLY A 330 2.34 16.83 6.05
N ASP A 331 1.80 18.05 6.12
CA ASP A 331 0.39 18.33 5.77
C ASP A 331 0.11 18.32 4.26
N LYS A 332 1.10 18.72 3.46
CA LYS A 332 0.96 18.90 2.01
C LYS A 332 1.89 17.98 1.25
N ILE A 333 1.31 17.26 0.30
CA ILE A 333 2.07 16.49 -0.68
C ILE A 333 2.71 17.47 -1.66
N ILE A 334 3.99 17.28 -1.88
CA ILE A 334 4.74 18.00 -2.91
C ILE A 334 4.91 17.10 -4.13
N PHE A 335 5.27 15.82 -3.92
CA PHE A 335 5.42 14.84 -5.00
C PHE A 335 5.01 13.41 -4.58
N GLY A 336 4.71 12.57 -5.56
CA GLY A 336 4.17 11.23 -5.33
C GLY A 336 2.66 11.26 -5.05
N PRO A 337 2.04 10.18 -4.56
CA PRO A 337 2.64 8.89 -4.23
C PRO A 337 2.99 8.08 -5.49
N GLN A 338 4.20 7.52 -5.53
CA GLN A 338 4.65 6.60 -6.58
C GLN A 338 4.78 5.20 -6.01
N LYS A 339 4.22 4.22 -6.70
CA LYS A 339 4.31 2.81 -6.31
C LYS A 339 5.61 2.21 -6.83
N PHE A 340 6.29 1.44 -5.99
CA PHE A 340 7.43 0.62 -6.38
C PHE A 340 7.31 -0.80 -5.83
N SER A 341 7.88 -1.76 -6.55
CA SER A 341 7.84 -3.20 -6.27
C SER A 341 9.19 -3.83 -6.57
N ASP A 342 9.28 -5.14 -6.32
CA ASP A 342 10.45 -5.96 -6.64
C ASP A 342 11.73 -5.44 -5.95
N VAL A 343 11.58 -5.13 -4.66
CA VAL A 343 12.68 -4.77 -3.76
C VAL A 343 13.39 -6.07 -3.35
N PRO A 344 14.72 -6.18 -3.52
CA PRO A 344 15.45 -7.39 -3.18
C PRO A 344 15.54 -7.60 -1.67
N GLU A 345 15.58 -8.86 -1.24
CA GLU A 345 15.92 -9.23 0.14
C GLU A 345 17.39 -8.85 0.43
N ALA A 346 17.65 -8.37 1.65
CA ALA A 346 18.99 -7.99 2.08
C ALA A 346 19.92 -9.21 2.05
N SER A 347 21.02 -9.10 1.30
CA SER A 347 22.04 -10.14 1.17
C SER A 347 23.41 -9.59 1.58
N GLY A 348 23.90 -10.03 2.74
CA GLY A 348 25.21 -9.60 3.27
C GLY A 348 25.06 -8.43 4.23
N SER A 349 25.84 -7.36 4.01
CA SER A 349 25.76 -6.15 4.84
C SER A 349 24.39 -5.48 4.66
N THR A 350 23.73 -5.17 5.78
CA THR A 350 22.41 -4.52 5.82
C THR A 350 22.50 -3.00 5.84
N SER A 351 23.68 -2.41 6.04
CA SER A 351 23.86 -0.97 6.21
C SER A 351 25.02 -0.42 5.35
N GLY A 352 24.92 0.86 4.96
CA GLY A 352 26.03 1.59 4.33
C GLY A 352 26.33 1.23 2.86
N LEU A 353 27.61 1.31 2.50
CA LEU A 353 28.10 1.11 1.12
C LEU A 353 28.15 -0.37 0.71
N GLY A 354 28.24 -1.29 1.68
CA GLY A 354 28.27 -2.72 1.44
C GLY A 354 26.90 -3.33 1.09
N ALA A 355 25.82 -2.62 1.38
CA ALA A 355 24.47 -3.09 1.18
C ALA A 355 24.05 -3.07 -0.31
N LYS A 356 23.74 -4.25 -0.83
CA LYS A 356 23.30 -4.47 -2.22
C LYS A 356 21.80 -4.23 -2.38
N GLY A 357 21.37 -2.99 -2.14
CA GLY A 357 20.01 -2.55 -2.43
C GLY A 357 19.76 -2.26 -3.92
N ARG A 358 18.48 -2.11 -4.27
CA ARG A 358 18.03 -1.68 -5.60
C ARG A 358 17.77 -0.18 -5.62
N LEU A 359 18.12 0.48 -6.72
CA LEU A 359 17.92 1.91 -6.90
C LEU A 359 16.53 2.23 -7.46
N TYR A 360 15.94 3.28 -6.91
CA TYR A 360 14.67 3.85 -7.32
C TYR A 360 14.81 5.36 -7.45
N LYS A 361 14.10 5.97 -8.39
CA LYS A 361 14.11 7.42 -8.56
C LYS A 361 12.71 8.00 -8.70
N LEU A 362 12.53 9.16 -8.05
CA LEU A 362 11.37 10.02 -8.17
C LEU A 362 11.82 11.38 -8.71
N GLN A 363 11.26 11.81 -9.84
CA GLN A 363 11.67 13.04 -10.51
C GLN A 363 10.72 14.20 -10.18
N PHE A 364 11.28 15.35 -9.85
CA PHE A 364 10.52 16.57 -9.62
C PHE A 364 11.28 17.84 -9.99
N GLN A 365 10.59 18.98 -10.08
CA GLN A 365 11.20 20.27 -10.38
C GLN A 365 11.53 21.03 -9.10
N SER A 366 12.77 21.50 -8.96
CA SER A 366 13.15 22.36 -7.84
C SER A 366 12.48 23.74 -7.96
N PRO A 367 12.18 24.39 -6.82
CA PRO A 367 11.68 25.76 -6.83
C PRO A 367 12.64 26.75 -7.51
N PRO A 368 12.12 27.89 -8.02
CA PRO A 368 12.94 28.90 -8.68
C PRO A 368 13.80 29.73 -7.73
N GLN A 369 13.48 29.74 -6.43
CA GLN A 369 14.19 30.54 -5.44
C GLN A 369 15.36 29.76 -4.86
N VAL A 370 16.46 30.45 -4.60
CA VAL A 370 17.59 29.88 -3.86
C VAL A 370 17.22 29.84 -2.39
N GLY A 371 17.41 28.68 -1.76
CA GLY A 371 17.12 28.50 -0.35
C GLY A 371 17.24 27.05 0.08
N ASN A 372 17.25 26.83 1.39
CA ASN A 372 17.27 25.50 1.96
C ASN A 372 15.84 24.94 1.96
N TYR A 373 15.63 23.84 1.26
CA TYR A 373 14.34 23.18 1.18
C TYR A 373 14.38 21.89 2.00
N ALA A 374 13.44 21.78 2.94
CA ALA A 374 13.26 20.61 3.77
C ALA A 374 12.01 19.84 3.36
N PHE A 375 12.19 18.54 3.19
CA PHE A 375 11.18 17.60 2.76
C PHE A 375 11.08 16.46 3.75
N ARG A 376 9.90 15.85 3.82
CA ARG A 376 9.70 14.58 4.51
C ARG A 376 9.31 13.54 3.49
N ALA A 377 10.17 12.56 3.25
CA ALA A 377 9.79 11.38 2.47
C ALA A 377 9.11 10.37 3.39
N VAL A 378 7.95 9.89 2.96
CA VAL A 378 7.15 8.89 3.66
C VAL A 378 7.02 7.66 2.76
N PHE A 379 7.47 6.52 3.28
CA PHE A 379 7.33 5.22 2.65
C PHE A 379 6.25 4.45 3.37
N VAL A 380 5.29 3.92 2.60
CA VAL A 380 4.11 3.24 3.14
C VAL A 380 3.99 1.90 2.43
N SER A 381 3.84 0.81 3.20
CA SER A 381 3.61 -0.49 2.57
C SER A 381 2.19 -0.59 2.02
N ASP A 382 2.08 -1.14 0.81
CA ASP A 382 0.81 -1.45 0.15
C ASP A 382 0.24 -2.81 0.59
N THR A 383 1.09 -3.67 1.17
CA THR A 383 0.77 -5.09 1.44
C THR A 383 0.92 -5.51 2.89
N PHE A 384 1.76 -4.84 3.67
CA PHE A 384 1.97 -5.11 5.10
C PHE A 384 1.47 -3.93 5.93
N VAL A 385 1.00 -4.21 7.14
CA VAL A 385 0.52 -3.16 8.05
C VAL A 385 1.62 -2.81 9.05
N GLY A 386 1.79 -1.52 9.36
CA GLY A 386 2.68 -1.05 10.44
C GLY A 386 4.16 -0.90 10.11
N ASP A 387 4.53 -0.83 8.82
CA ASP A 387 5.92 -0.67 8.35
C ASP A 387 6.20 0.69 7.72
N ASP A 388 5.56 1.74 8.24
CA ASP A 388 5.78 3.06 7.69
C ASP A 388 7.16 3.59 8.07
N LEU A 389 7.86 4.16 7.10
CA LEU A 389 9.14 4.83 7.32
C LEU A 389 9.02 6.29 6.94
N THR A 390 9.49 7.15 7.83
CA THR A 390 9.60 8.58 7.57
C THR A 390 11.06 8.98 7.62
N MET A 391 11.48 9.82 6.68
CA MET A 391 12.81 10.41 6.66
C MET A 391 12.72 11.89 6.31
N ASP A 392 13.44 12.69 7.06
CA ASP A 392 13.58 14.11 6.78
C ASP A 392 14.81 14.31 5.89
N LEU A 393 14.60 14.93 4.73
CA LEU A 393 15.59 15.16 3.69
C LEU A 393 15.71 16.66 3.43
N THR A 394 16.92 17.14 3.20
CA THR A 394 17.16 18.55 2.87
C THR A 394 18.09 18.67 1.67
N TYR A 395 17.91 19.71 0.88
CA TYR A 395 18.92 20.19 -0.06
C TYR A 395 19.01 21.71 -0.01
N CYS A 396 20.19 22.22 -0.34
CA CYS A 396 20.55 23.64 -0.32
C CYS A 396 20.89 24.12 -1.73
#